data_AF-A0A6A6VRA1-F1
#
_entry.id   AF-A0A6A6VRA1-F1
#
_cell.length_a   1.000
_cell.length_b   1.000
_cell.length_c   1.000
_cell.angle_alpha   90.00
_cell.angle_beta   90.00
_cell.angle_gamma   90.00
#
_symmetry.space_group_name_H-M   'P 1'
#
loop_
_entity.id
_entity.type
_entity.pdbx_description
1 polymer ?
#
loop_
_entity_poly.entity_id
_entity_poly.type
_entity_poly.pdbx_seq_one_letter_code
_entity_poly.pdbx_strand_id
1 'polypeptide(L)'
;MIYIKAHGILITKESLETFDATTNDYLRQLDPHISRVSAKWGYQGIYIAVINISSLFSHGEDSAVLRKHFDIKFRREIEALTQPQDGPNDDKIGLITLPSEEDLTRQLDLLTQPTFAHALHITFSTFSLTLQRVEDKNVFPHIHCLLVFLTRVSSLNYDCVLKSVSLAWIPTFVKYISSLLLMTAFRRAFSKPGEPQTIQLVW
;
A
#
# COMPACT_ATOMS: atom_id res chain seq x y z
N MET A 1 -4.55 -4.68 -21.53
CA MET A 1 -5.67 -3.71 -21.57
C MET A 1 -6.60 -3.82 -20.37
N ILE A 2 -6.86 -4.99 -19.79
CA ILE A 2 -7.86 -5.17 -18.71
C ILE A 2 -7.55 -4.35 -17.45
N TYR A 3 -6.27 -4.26 -17.04
CA TYR A 3 -5.88 -3.40 -15.91
C TYR A 3 -6.25 -1.93 -16.12
N ILE A 4 -5.98 -1.40 -17.32
CA ILE A 4 -6.34 -0.01 -17.68
C ILE A 4 -7.86 0.16 -17.67
N LYS A 5 -8.62 -0.85 -18.13
CA LYS A 5 -10.08 -0.84 -18.09
C LYS A 5 -10.61 -0.78 -16.65
N ALA A 6 -10.05 -1.57 -15.72
CA ALA A 6 -10.45 -1.56 -14.31
C ALA A 6 -10.25 -0.17 -13.68
N HIS A 7 -9.10 0.46 -13.92
CA HIS A 7 -8.86 1.84 -13.46
C HIS A 7 -9.71 2.88 -14.19
N GLY A 8 -10.02 2.67 -15.47
CA GLY A 8 -10.98 3.47 -16.22
C GLY A 8 -12.36 3.48 -15.55
N ILE A 9 -12.88 2.32 -15.14
CA ILE A 9 -14.13 2.19 -14.39
C ILE A 9 -14.08 2.98 -13.07
N LEU A 10 -12.96 2.94 -12.34
CA LEU A 10 -12.81 3.71 -11.09
C LEU A 10 -12.74 5.23 -11.31
N ILE A 11 -12.11 5.67 -12.41
CA ILE A 11 -11.98 7.08 -12.77
C ILE A 11 -13.32 7.66 -13.23
N THR A 12 -13.99 6.99 -14.17
CA THR A 12 -15.26 7.46 -14.72
C THR A 12 -16.42 7.21 -13.77
N LYS A 13 -16.27 6.27 -12.83
CA LYS A 13 -17.34 5.78 -11.94
C LYS A 13 -18.50 5.15 -12.71
N GLU A 14 -18.25 4.77 -13.96
CA GLU A 14 -19.20 4.10 -14.86
C GLU A 14 -18.95 2.60 -14.87
N SER A 15 -20.02 1.82 -14.99
CA SER A 15 -19.96 0.36 -15.06
C SER A 15 -19.30 -0.33 -13.84
N LEU A 16 -19.50 0.22 -12.64
CA LEU A 16 -18.99 -0.34 -11.39
C LEU A 16 -19.45 -1.80 -11.16
N GLU A 17 -20.64 -2.16 -11.65
CA GLU A 17 -21.17 -3.53 -11.61
C GLU A 17 -20.30 -4.55 -12.36
N THR A 18 -19.44 -4.09 -13.27
CA THR A 18 -18.51 -4.95 -14.04
C THR A 18 -17.10 -4.97 -13.45
N PHE A 19 -16.85 -4.19 -12.38
CA PHE A 19 -15.51 -4.00 -11.84
C PHE A 19 -14.90 -5.29 -11.32
N ASP A 20 -15.65 -6.07 -10.52
CA ASP A 20 -15.13 -7.30 -9.92
C ASP A 20 -14.81 -8.35 -10.99
N ALA A 21 -15.65 -8.50 -12.01
CA ALA A 21 -15.36 -9.39 -13.14
C ALA A 21 -14.08 -8.95 -13.87
N THR A 22 -13.94 -7.65 -14.13
CA THR A 22 -12.75 -7.08 -14.78
C THR A 22 -11.49 -7.29 -13.93
N THR A 23 -11.58 -7.11 -12.61
CA THR A 23 -10.49 -7.31 -11.67
C THR A 23 -10.07 -8.77 -11.59
N ASN A 24 -11.03 -9.70 -11.54
CA ASN A 24 -10.75 -11.14 -11.54
C ASN A 24 -10.04 -11.59 -12.83
N ASP A 25 -10.47 -11.07 -13.98
CA ASP A 25 -9.82 -11.36 -15.26
C ASP A 25 -8.39 -10.79 -15.35
N TYR A 26 -8.17 -9.61 -14.77
CA TYR A 26 -6.84 -9.04 -14.61
C TYR A 26 -5.96 -9.91 -13.71
N LEU A 27 -6.44 -10.29 -12.52
CA LEU A 27 -5.69 -11.10 -11.57
C LEU A 27 -5.32 -12.47 -12.16
N ARG A 28 -6.22 -13.10 -12.91
CA ARG A 28 -5.94 -14.37 -13.62
C ARG A 28 -4.78 -14.26 -14.62
N GLN A 29 -4.61 -13.09 -15.22
CA GLN A 29 -3.54 -12.84 -16.20
C GLN A 29 -2.26 -12.28 -15.58
N LEU A 30 -2.33 -11.80 -14.34
CA LEU A 30 -1.23 -11.14 -13.67
C LEU A 30 -0.07 -12.09 -13.43
N ASP A 31 -0.30 -13.25 -12.80
CA ASP A 31 0.78 -14.19 -12.48
C ASP A 31 1.52 -14.75 -13.73
N PRO A 32 0.82 -15.17 -14.80
CA PRO A 32 1.47 -15.52 -16.06
C PRO A 32 2.22 -14.35 -16.68
N HIS A 33 1.71 -13.12 -16.56
CA HIS A 33 2.37 -11.94 -17.09
C HIS A 33 3.69 -11.66 -16.36
N ILE A 34 3.69 -11.66 -15.03
CA ILE A 34 4.89 -11.47 -14.19
C ILE A 34 5.95 -12.50 -14.58
N SER A 35 5.57 -13.77 -14.66
CA SER A 35 6.48 -14.87 -15.03
C SER A 35 7.09 -14.68 -16.42
N ARG A 36 6.31 -14.18 -17.39
CA ARG A 36 6.76 -13.96 -18.77
C ARG A 36 7.69 -12.76 -18.92
N VAL A 37 7.43 -11.66 -18.21
CA VAL A 37 8.22 -10.42 -18.35
C VAL A 37 9.41 -10.35 -17.40
N SER A 38 9.42 -11.18 -16.34
CA SER A 38 10.53 -11.39 -15.40
C SER A 38 11.19 -10.08 -14.97
N ALA A 39 12.44 -9.80 -15.36
CA ALA A 39 13.17 -8.58 -14.98
C ALA A 39 12.42 -7.27 -15.32
N LYS A 40 11.65 -7.23 -16.41
CA LYS A 40 10.85 -6.05 -16.78
C LYS A 40 9.73 -5.77 -15.78
N TRP A 41 9.29 -6.79 -15.03
CA TRP A 41 8.30 -6.62 -13.98
C TRP A 41 8.78 -5.66 -12.89
N GLY A 42 10.10 -5.57 -12.62
CA GLY A 42 10.63 -4.66 -11.61
C GLY A 42 10.15 -3.21 -11.80
N TYR A 43 10.18 -2.72 -13.04
CA TYR A 43 9.68 -1.37 -13.36
C TYR A 43 8.15 -1.33 -13.53
N GLN A 44 7.56 -2.34 -14.17
CA GLN A 44 6.10 -2.39 -14.37
C GLN A 44 5.32 -2.49 -13.06
N GLY A 45 5.85 -3.25 -12.11
CA GLY A 45 5.32 -3.41 -10.77
C GLY A 45 5.31 -2.10 -9.98
N ILE A 46 6.32 -1.24 -10.16
CA ILE A 46 6.31 0.12 -9.57
C ILE A 46 5.17 0.94 -10.17
N TYR A 47 5.01 0.98 -11.50
CA TYR A 47 3.90 1.71 -12.12
C TYR A 47 2.54 1.20 -11.63
N ILE A 48 2.35 -0.11 -11.55
CA ILE A 48 1.12 -0.73 -11.04
C ILE A 48 0.90 -0.38 -9.56
N ALA A 49 1.94 -0.38 -8.74
CA ALA A 49 1.85 0.04 -7.34
C ALA A 49 1.38 1.49 -7.23
N VAL A 50 1.99 2.40 -7.98
CA VAL A 50 1.64 3.84 -7.98
C VAL A 50 0.21 4.06 -8.46
N ILE A 51 -0.21 3.40 -9.54
CA ILE A 51 -1.58 3.53 -10.06
C ILE A 51 -2.60 2.96 -9.05
N ASN A 52 -2.33 1.79 -8.47
CA ASN A 52 -3.17 1.22 -7.41
C ASN A 52 -3.28 2.16 -6.20
N ILE A 53 -2.16 2.71 -5.71
CA ILE A 53 -2.18 3.71 -4.65
C ILE A 53 -3.00 4.94 -5.07
N SER A 54 -2.80 5.45 -6.29
CA SER A 54 -3.56 6.62 -6.78
C SER A 54 -5.07 6.40 -6.75
N SER A 55 -5.53 5.17 -7.04
CA SER A 55 -6.96 4.82 -6.97
C SER A 55 -7.51 4.88 -5.54
N LEU A 56 -6.69 4.63 -4.51
CA LEU A 56 -7.06 4.82 -3.09
C LEU A 56 -7.25 6.30 -2.74
N PHE A 57 -6.64 7.21 -3.52
CA PHE A 57 -6.85 8.65 -3.44
C PHE A 57 -7.91 9.15 -4.43
N SER A 58 -8.78 8.26 -4.94
CA SER A 58 -9.74 8.58 -6.01
C SER A 58 -9.08 9.27 -7.21
N HIS A 59 -7.88 8.83 -7.58
CA HIS A 59 -7.04 9.42 -8.64
C HIS A 59 -6.72 10.90 -8.44
N GLY A 60 -6.69 11.35 -7.18
CA GLY A 60 -6.33 12.73 -6.82
C GLY A 60 -7.52 13.68 -6.76
N GLU A 61 -8.75 13.20 -6.69
CA GLU A 61 -9.93 14.07 -6.48
C GLU A 61 -9.77 14.89 -5.18
N ASP A 62 -10.07 16.20 -5.20
CA ASP A 62 -9.96 17.05 -4.00
C ASP A 62 -10.90 16.60 -2.87
N SER A 63 -11.99 15.92 -3.22
CA SER A 63 -12.94 15.34 -2.29
C SER A 63 -12.40 14.09 -1.58
N ALA A 64 -11.36 13.46 -2.13
CA ALA A 64 -10.82 12.18 -1.66
C ALA A 64 -10.33 12.30 -0.22
N VAL A 65 -10.86 11.46 0.65
CA VAL A 65 -10.62 11.65 2.08
C VAL A 65 -9.23 11.20 2.50
N LEU A 66 -8.66 10.17 1.85
CA LEU A 66 -7.27 9.81 2.08
C LEU A 66 -6.35 11.00 1.77
N ARG A 67 -6.64 11.76 0.69
CA ARG A 67 -5.90 12.99 0.36
C ARG A 67 -6.03 14.03 1.47
N LYS A 68 -7.25 14.33 1.92
CA LYS A 68 -7.50 15.30 3.00
C LYS A 68 -6.75 14.93 4.30
N HIS A 69 -6.73 13.66 4.67
CA HIS A 69 -6.00 13.20 5.85
C HIS A 69 -4.50 13.37 5.72
N PHE A 70 -3.94 13.00 4.56
CA PHE A 70 -2.53 13.23 4.27
C PHE A 70 -2.20 14.73 4.29
N ASP A 71 -3.04 15.58 3.70
CA ASP A 71 -2.84 17.04 3.69
C ASP A 71 -2.86 17.64 5.09
N ILE A 72 -3.80 17.23 5.94
CA ILE A 72 -3.88 17.69 7.35
C ILE A 72 -2.64 17.25 8.12
N LYS A 73 -2.24 15.98 8.01
CA LYS A 73 -1.07 15.47 8.71
C LYS A 73 0.21 16.17 8.23
N PHE A 74 0.39 16.26 6.93
CA PHE A 74 1.58 16.88 6.33
C PHE A 74 1.69 18.35 6.70
N ARG A 75 0.57 19.09 6.71
CA ARG A 75 0.53 20.47 7.20
C ARG A 75 0.98 20.58 8.65
N ARG A 76 0.48 19.72 9.53
CA ARG A 76 0.88 19.69 10.95
C ARG A 76 2.37 19.35 11.13
N GLU A 77 2.91 18.42 10.35
CA GLU A 77 4.33 18.09 10.36
C GLU A 77 5.18 19.31 9.96
N ILE A 78 4.80 20.04 8.92
CA ILE A 78 5.49 21.27 8.50
C ILE A 78 5.38 22.36 9.58
N GLU A 79 4.20 22.59 10.13
CA GLU A 79 3.99 23.60 11.17
C GLU A 79 4.84 23.30 12.41
N ALA A 80 4.93 22.04 12.84
CA ALA A 80 5.77 21.62 13.95
C ALA A 80 7.28 21.83 13.70
N LEU A 81 7.72 21.73 12.44
CA LEU A 81 9.11 22.00 12.05
C LEU A 81 9.44 23.50 11.92
N THR A 82 8.42 24.34 11.76
CA THR A 82 8.58 25.78 11.47
C THR A 82 8.32 26.68 12.68
N GLN A 83 7.77 26.15 13.78
CA GLN A 83 7.61 26.91 15.02
C GLN A 83 8.97 27.24 15.65
N PRO A 84 9.22 28.51 16.06
CA PRO A 84 10.35 28.85 16.90
C PRO A 84 10.30 28.05 18.21
N GLN A 85 11.41 27.42 18.58
CA GLN A 85 11.57 26.72 19.86
C GLN A 85 11.63 27.75 21.01
N ASP A 86 10.52 28.39 21.35
CA ASP A 86 10.43 29.24 22.53
C ASP A 86 10.15 28.38 23.78
N GLY A 87 11.24 28.01 24.47
CA GLY A 87 11.31 27.70 25.90
C GLY A 87 10.49 26.51 26.45
N PRO A 88 10.88 25.95 27.61
CA PRO A 88 10.22 24.78 28.18
C PRO A 88 8.90 25.20 28.82
N ASN A 89 7.80 25.07 28.08
CA ASN A 89 6.48 24.96 28.69
C ASN A 89 6.20 23.48 28.90
N ASP A 90 6.44 23.03 30.13
CA ASP A 90 5.81 21.84 30.70
C ASP A 90 4.29 21.95 30.49
N ASP A 91 3.61 20.82 30.26
CA ASP A 91 2.14 20.66 30.11
C ASP A 91 1.55 20.48 28.70
N LYS A 92 2.29 19.92 27.74
CA LYS A 92 1.64 19.26 26.58
C LYS A 92 2.21 17.88 26.29
N ILE A 93 2.14 16.99 27.29
CA ILE A 93 2.11 15.55 27.02
C ILE A 93 0.90 15.32 26.11
N GLY A 94 1.17 14.83 24.89
CA GLY A 94 0.21 14.72 23.80
C GLY A 94 -1.07 14.02 24.22
N LEU A 95 -2.09 14.82 24.53
CA LEU A 95 -3.43 14.34 24.76
C LEU A 95 -3.95 13.86 23.40
N ILE A 96 -4.01 12.54 23.24
CA ILE A 96 -4.71 11.87 22.15
C ILE A 96 -6.13 12.45 22.14
N THR A 97 -6.38 13.37 21.20
CA THR A 97 -7.70 13.95 21.02
C THR A 97 -8.58 12.83 20.49
N LEU A 98 -9.56 12.42 21.29
CA LEU A 98 -10.61 11.50 20.86
C LEU A 98 -11.17 11.98 19.51
N PRO A 99 -11.33 11.09 18.51
CA PRO A 99 -11.91 11.48 17.22
C PRO A 99 -13.25 12.17 17.47
N SER A 100 -13.45 13.35 16.86
CA SER A 100 -14.73 14.05 16.88
C SER A 100 -15.81 13.12 16.32
N GLU A 101 -17.07 13.21 16.77
CA GLU A 101 -18.17 12.44 16.16
C GLU A 101 -18.27 12.68 14.65
N GLU A 102 -17.93 13.89 14.19
CA GLU A 102 -17.84 14.18 12.76
C GLU A 102 -16.76 13.37 12.04
N ASP A 103 -15.63 13.06 12.70
CA ASP A 103 -14.57 12.23 12.13
C ASP A 103 -15.06 10.78 11.99
N LEU A 104 -15.84 10.27 12.95
CA LEU A 104 -16.38 8.92 12.89
C LEU A 104 -17.44 8.77 11.79
N THR A 105 -18.34 9.75 11.63
CA THR A 105 -19.34 9.75 10.54
C THR A 105 -18.66 9.86 9.17
N ARG A 106 -17.65 10.73 9.02
CA ARG A 106 -16.88 10.87 7.78
C ARG A 106 -16.08 9.61 7.43
N GLN A 107 -15.58 8.89 8.44
CA GLN A 107 -14.91 7.61 8.26
C GLN A 107 -15.87 6.50 7.83
N LEU A 108 -17.12 6.53 8.27
CA LEU A 108 -18.13 5.57 7.85
C LEU A 108 -18.59 5.82 6.40
N ASP A 109 -18.78 7.09 6.03
CA ASP A 109 -19.09 7.53 4.65
C ASP A 109 -18.00 7.16 3.63
N LEU A 110 -16.78 6.94 4.10
CA LEU A 110 -15.66 6.50 3.29
C LEU A 110 -15.71 5.03 2.92
N LEU A 111 -16.09 4.19 3.88
CA LEU A 111 -16.18 2.75 3.70
C LEU A 111 -17.38 2.37 2.85
N THR A 112 -18.35 3.28 2.75
CA THR A 112 -19.55 3.13 1.93
C THR A 112 -19.38 3.62 0.49
N GLN A 113 -18.27 4.30 0.13
CA GLN A 113 -18.01 4.63 -1.27
C GLN A 113 -17.62 3.38 -2.06
N PRO A 114 -18.41 2.97 -3.07
CA PRO A 114 -18.15 1.74 -3.82
C PRO A 114 -16.80 1.80 -4.55
N THR A 115 -16.39 2.97 -5.04
CA THR A 115 -15.10 3.17 -5.71
C THR A 115 -13.91 2.93 -4.78
N PHE A 116 -14.00 3.32 -3.51
CA PHE A 116 -12.93 3.10 -2.54
C PHE A 116 -12.80 1.61 -2.19
N ALA A 117 -13.92 0.92 -1.99
CA ALA A 117 -13.94 -0.53 -1.76
C ALA A 117 -13.34 -1.30 -2.95
N HIS A 118 -13.68 -0.92 -4.18
CA HIS A 118 -13.11 -1.49 -5.39
C HIS A 118 -11.61 -1.17 -5.54
N ALA A 119 -11.17 0.05 -5.22
CA ALA A 119 -9.77 0.43 -5.20
C ALA A 119 -8.95 -0.37 -4.18
N LEU A 120 -9.50 -0.60 -2.98
CA LEU A 120 -8.93 -1.51 -1.98
C LEU A 120 -8.83 -2.93 -2.54
N HIS A 121 -9.90 -3.43 -3.15
CA HIS A 121 -9.94 -4.79 -3.72
C HIS A 121 -8.82 -5.00 -4.75
N ILE A 122 -8.74 -4.18 -5.81
CA ILE A 122 -7.70 -4.36 -6.84
C ILE A 122 -6.29 -4.17 -6.28
N THR A 123 -6.09 -3.24 -5.35
CA THR A 123 -4.79 -2.94 -4.73
C THR A 123 -4.29 -4.12 -3.92
N PHE A 124 -5.09 -4.60 -2.96
CA PHE A 124 -4.67 -5.63 -2.03
C PHE A 124 -4.73 -7.04 -2.62
N SER A 125 -5.57 -7.29 -3.64
CA SER A 125 -5.50 -8.53 -4.42
C SER A 125 -4.23 -8.58 -5.27
N THR A 126 -3.83 -7.47 -5.90
CA THR A 126 -2.54 -7.38 -6.61
C THR A 126 -1.38 -7.62 -5.63
N PHE A 127 -1.39 -6.93 -4.49
CA PHE A 127 -0.35 -7.06 -3.47
C PHE A 127 -0.24 -8.49 -2.96
N SER A 128 -1.38 -9.12 -2.62
CA SER A 128 -1.42 -10.52 -2.17
C SER A 128 -0.82 -11.49 -3.18
N LEU A 129 -1.13 -11.34 -4.48
CA LEU A 129 -0.56 -12.17 -5.53
C LEU A 129 0.96 -11.98 -5.62
N THR A 130 1.47 -10.75 -5.54
CA THR A 130 2.92 -10.51 -5.55
C THR A 130 3.62 -11.07 -4.31
N LEU A 131 3.00 -11.00 -3.13
CA LEU A 131 3.53 -11.60 -1.89
C LEU A 131 3.59 -13.13 -1.95
N GLN A 132 2.82 -13.79 -2.80
CA GLN A 132 2.93 -15.25 -2.96
C GLN A 132 4.20 -15.66 -3.73
N ARG A 133 4.86 -14.73 -4.42
CA ARG A 133 6.07 -14.99 -5.23
C ARG A 133 7.35 -14.75 -4.43
N VAL A 134 7.52 -15.44 -3.30
CA VAL A 134 8.61 -15.22 -2.33
C VAL A 134 10.01 -15.28 -2.96
N GLU A 135 10.20 -16.12 -3.97
CA GLU A 135 11.51 -16.34 -4.61
C GLU A 135 11.78 -15.41 -5.81
N ASP A 136 10.78 -14.65 -6.26
CA ASP A 136 10.88 -13.80 -7.44
C ASP A 136 11.33 -12.39 -7.04
N LYS A 137 12.64 -12.12 -7.08
CA LYS A 137 13.19 -10.80 -6.76
C LYS A 137 12.58 -9.65 -7.56
N ASN A 138 11.99 -9.93 -8.73
CA ASN A 138 11.42 -8.89 -9.57
C ASN A 138 10.15 -8.29 -8.97
N VAL A 139 9.48 -8.98 -8.03
CA VAL A 139 8.29 -8.43 -7.34
C VAL A 139 8.64 -7.48 -6.19
N PHE A 140 9.90 -7.46 -5.74
CA PHE A 140 10.33 -6.66 -4.59
C PHE A 140 10.06 -5.16 -4.74
N PRO A 141 10.28 -4.51 -5.91
CA PRO A 141 9.98 -3.09 -6.06
C PRO A 141 8.50 -2.77 -5.85
N HIS A 142 7.59 -3.60 -6.40
CA HIS A 142 6.14 -3.45 -6.18
C HIS A 142 5.79 -3.58 -4.69
N ILE A 143 6.31 -4.63 -4.03
CA ILE A 143 6.07 -4.89 -2.60
C ILE A 143 6.59 -3.72 -1.77
N HIS A 144 7.79 -3.22 -2.05
CA HIS A 144 8.41 -2.12 -1.34
C HIS A 144 7.56 -0.84 -1.43
N CYS A 145 7.12 -0.45 -2.64
CA CYS A 145 6.25 0.72 -2.83
C CYS A 145 4.99 0.65 -1.96
N LEU A 146 4.31 -0.52 -1.94
CA LEU A 146 3.12 -0.72 -1.13
C LEU A 146 3.41 -0.69 0.37
N LEU A 147 4.52 -1.28 0.83
CA LEU A 147 4.89 -1.27 2.25
C LEU A 147 5.25 0.13 2.76
N VAL A 148 5.96 0.92 1.96
CA VAL A 148 6.25 2.32 2.28
C VAL A 148 4.96 3.11 2.41
N PHE A 149 4.04 2.94 1.45
CA PHE A 149 2.71 3.56 1.51
C PHE A 149 1.95 3.13 2.77
N LEU A 150 1.89 1.83 3.07
CA LEU A 150 1.21 1.29 4.26
C LEU A 150 1.79 1.82 5.56
N THR A 151 3.11 2.00 5.63
CA THR A 151 3.78 2.60 6.80
C THR A 151 3.41 4.07 6.97
N ARG A 152 3.25 4.81 5.86
CA ARG A 152 2.73 6.18 5.92
C ARG A 152 1.26 6.19 6.34
N VAL A 153 0.43 5.27 5.86
CA VAL A 153 -0.97 5.15 6.29
C VAL A 153 -1.06 4.78 7.77
N SER A 154 -0.26 3.85 8.27
CA SER A 154 -0.28 3.44 9.68
C SER A 154 0.17 4.53 10.64
N SER A 155 0.93 5.50 10.14
CA SER A 155 1.32 6.68 10.91
C SER A 155 0.20 7.74 10.98
N LEU A 156 -0.87 7.60 10.20
CA LEU A 156 -2.11 8.36 10.40
C LEU A 156 -2.84 7.65 11.56
N ASN A 157 -3.21 8.37 12.63
CA ASN A 157 -3.91 7.83 13.81
C ASN A 157 -5.36 7.40 13.50
N TYR A 158 -5.57 6.50 12.52
CA TYR A 158 -6.88 6.08 12.04
C TYR A 158 -7.00 4.56 12.03
N ASP A 159 -7.55 4.04 13.13
CA ASP A 159 -7.90 2.62 13.29
C ASP A 159 -8.94 2.15 12.24
N CYS A 160 -9.80 3.04 11.75
CA CYS A 160 -10.91 2.66 10.85
C CYS A 160 -10.46 2.35 9.40
N VAL A 161 -9.50 3.11 8.85
CA VAL A 161 -9.00 2.90 7.49
C VAL A 161 -8.21 1.60 7.45
N LEU A 162 -7.40 1.34 8.46
CA LEU A 162 -6.69 0.07 8.65
C LEU A 162 -7.64 -1.11 8.90
N LYS A 163 -8.77 -0.92 9.62
CA LYS A 163 -9.81 -1.96 9.77
C LYS A 163 -10.53 -2.27 8.45
N SER A 164 -10.68 -1.28 7.57
CA SER A 164 -11.32 -1.46 6.25
C SER A 164 -10.39 -2.01 5.17
N VAL A 165 -9.09 -1.74 5.31
CA VAL A 165 -8.04 -2.41 4.54
C VAL A 165 -8.09 -3.88 4.94
N SER A 166 -8.69 -4.70 4.07
CA SER A 166 -8.90 -6.12 4.30
C SER A 166 -7.68 -6.79 4.92
N LEU A 167 -7.84 -7.40 6.10
CA LEU A 167 -6.79 -8.18 6.76
C LEU A 167 -6.40 -9.44 5.94
N ALA A 168 -7.06 -9.71 4.81
CA ALA A 168 -6.80 -10.89 3.97
C ALA A 168 -5.36 -10.97 3.44
N TRP A 169 -4.66 -9.84 3.29
CA TRP A 169 -3.25 -9.83 2.89
C TRP A 169 -2.30 -10.10 4.07
N ILE A 170 -2.72 -9.91 5.32
CA ILE A 170 -1.85 -10.07 6.50
C ILE A 170 -1.32 -11.50 6.63
N PRO A 171 -2.15 -12.57 6.56
CA PRO A 171 -1.63 -13.94 6.58
C PRO A 171 -0.62 -14.20 5.45
N THR A 172 -0.88 -13.65 4.25
CA THR A 172 0.01 -13.79 3.09
C THR A 172 1.33 -13.04 3.32
N PHE A 173 1.28 -11.85 3.91
CA PHE A 173 2.45 -11.05 4.26
C PHE A 173 3.29 -11.71 5.36
N VAL A 174 2.67 -12.21 6.43
CA VAL A 174 3.36 -12.94 7.50
C VAL A 174 4.05 -14.18 6.93
N LYS A 175 3.37 -14.93 6.04
CA LYS A 175 3.98 -16.06 5.32
C LYS A 175 5.17 -15.59 4.49
N TYR A 176 5.01 -14.53 3.70
CA TYR A 176 6.08 -13.98 2.86
C TYR A 176 7.32 -13.62 3.68
N ILE A 177 7.17 -12.87 4.77
CA ILE A 177 8.30 -12.51 5.65
C ILE A 177 8.92 -13.76 6.29
N SER A 178 8.11 -14.69 6.78
CA SER A 178 8.61 -15.94 7.38
C SER A 178 9.43 -16.75 6.38
N SER A 179 8.93 -16.90 5.15
CA SER A 179 9.63 -17.61 4.08
C SER A 179 10.91 -16.87 3.64
N LEU A 180 10.89 -15.54 3.57
CA LEU A 180 12.08 -14.75 3.24
C LEU A 180 13.16 -14.85 4.33
N LEU A 181 12.77 -14.79 5.60
CA LEU A 181 13.68 -15.00 6.73
C LEU A 181 14.28 -16.41 6.73
N LEU A 182 13.47 -17.43 6.44
CA LEU A 182 13.94 -18.81 6.30
C LEU A 182 14.96 -18.93 5.15
N MET A 183 14.66 -18.37 3.98
CA MET A 183 15.55 -18.41 2.82
C MET A 183 16.88 -17.68 3.08
N THR A 184 16.85 -16.55 3.79
CA THR A 184 18.08 -15.83 4.17
C THR A 184 18.89 -16.57 5.23
N ALA A 185 18.24 -17.21 6.20
CA ALA A 185 18.90 -18.06 7.19
C ALA A 185 19.55 -19.30 6.56
N PHE A 186 18.84 -20.00 5.67
CA PHE A 186 19.39 -21.10 4.90
C PHE A 186 20.58 -20.65 4.04
N ARG A 187 20.44 -19.55 3.30
CA ARG A 187 21.54 -19.03 2.48
C ARG A 187 22.78 -18.71 3.32
N ARG A 188 22.62 -18.17 4.53
CA ARG A 188 23.73 -17.91 5.45
C ARG A 188 24.36 -19.20 6.00
N ALA A 189 23.54 -20.18 6.37
CA ALA A 189 24.01 -21.46 6.91
C ALA A 189 24.79 -22.30 5.90
N PHE A 190 24.48 -22.17 4.60
CA PHE A 190 25.11 -22.94 3.52
C PHE A 190 26.07 -22.11 2.65
N SER A 191 26.36 -20.86 3.03
CA SER A 191 27.43 -20.08 2.37
C SER A 191 28.80 -20.63 2.81
N LYS A 192 29.67 -20.94 1.84
CA LYS A 192 31.01 -21.47 2.13
C LYS A 192 31.81 -20.46 2.97
N PRO A 193 32.58 -20.91 3.98
CA PRO A 193 33.41 -20.01 4.77
C PRO A 193 34.52 -19.43 3.88
N GLY A 194 34.44 -18.14 3.54
CA GLY A 194 35.50 -17.40 2.85
C GLY A 194 35.11 -16.58 1.62
N GLU A 195 33.88 -16.65 1.11
CA GLU A 195 33.45 -15.73 0.05
C GLU A 195 33.10 -14.35 0.63
N PRO A 196 33.70 -13.24 0.13
CA PRO A 196 33.37 -11.91 0.61
C PRO A 196 31.90 -11.62 0.31
N GLN A 197 31.11 -11.38 1.37
CA GLN A 197 29.75 -10.89 1.25
C GLN A 197 29.81 -9.48 0.65
N THR A 198 29.76 -9.40 -0.67
CA THR A 198 29.51 -8.13 -1.34
C THR A 198 28.06 -7.80 -1.05
N ILE A 199 27.82 -6.99 -0.02
CA ILE A 199 26.54 -6.35 0.22
C ILE A 199 26.33 -5.38 -0.94
N GLN A 200 25.76 -5.89 -2.04
CA GLN A 200 25.16 -5.05 -3.05
C GLN A 200 23.85 -4.53 -2.44
N LEU A 201 23.94 -3.38 -1.77
CA LEU A 201 22.78 -2.52 -1.51
C LEU A 201 22.29 -2.05 -2.88
N VAL A 202 21.44 -2.85 -3.51
CA VAL A 202 20.69 -2.44 -4.70
C VAL A 202 19.45 -1.71 -4.19
N TRP A 203 19.51 -0.37 -4.22
CA TRP A 203 18.34 0.50 -4.18
C TRP A 203 17.64 0.48 -5.53
#